data_AF-A0AA40E8K0-F1
#
_entry.id   AF-A0AA40E8K0-F1
#
_cell.length_a   1.000
_cell.length_b   1.000
_cell.length_c   1.000
_cell.angle_alpha   90.00
_cell.angle_beta   90.00
_cell.angle_gamma   90.00
#
_symmetry.space_group_name_H-M   'P 1'
#
loop_
_entity.id
_entity.type
_entity.pdbx_description
1 polymer ?
#
loop_
_entity_poly.entity_id
_entity_poly.type
_entity_poly.pdbx_seq_one_letter_code
_entity_poly.pdbx_strand_id
1 'polypeptide(L)'
;MRGEDPSADSACVEGREGSDDPQPTPALHLCGSAATLPDQFERARLHRKLVKRGHGGSKVVKRQPPADEVKKQQTAVTRQIRACIRCHLQRIRVCCFPSEEDPHGLCLTCELSKPTFCRLPCIRYKVTDVPLFRLGPSDNYIWTKRWLGKSLKDISKWASEDTTSILLTQDHGGTAINVSVKKFIPVYGDTLNYFWITGSGHKKTLGCTPFAIANLEQVSAEVKRHIKQSVTEHVATFTDNRTAILSKTFSMVMRTAEQANLLNEVLELWVASRLIEKPWRVQCGQLLGHILEDNHPFFDSESPYFGRIPVTPMMDQQLDQVVIKTALLPLKRSVQRSLRSLIEANKPDHWFTIYLCIFVLLSNYEIATQHDRGYAIRYSLQERFANYPLLQGFHTGAKTMLAHFHYCNKGGTPFQLDWSNTPAVVEWANLGSDQIAYMKDLVDTLKQECQDYKQLKRSRAYEVDGYLLSQLFDSSSEWQPEHML
;
A
#
# COMPACT_ATOMS: atom_id res chain seq x y z
N MET A 1 -38.31 -69.28 -17.02
CA MET A 1 -38.46 -70.15 -15.83
C MET A 1 -37.75 -69.42 -14.70
N ARG A 2 -38.46 -68.65 -13.87
CA ARG A 2 -39.10 -69.04 -12.59
C ARG A 2 -38.09 -69.75 -11.68
N GLY A 3 -37.82 -69.33 -10.44
CA GLY A 3 -38.34 -68.28 -9.56
C GLY A 3 -37.25 -68.01 -8.50
N GLU A 4 -37.45 -67.38 -7.35
CA GLU A 4 -38.56 -66.67 -6.71
C GLU A 4 -37.88 -66.01 -5.48
N ASP A 5 -38.24 -64.76 -5.21
CA ASP A 5 -37.98 -63.99 -3.98
C ASP A 5 -38.75 -64.63 -2.78
N PRO A 6 -38.57 -64.28 -1.47
CA PRO A 6 -38.78 -62.88 -1.02
C PRO A 6 -38.19 -62.38 0.32
N SER A 7 -38.28 -61.04 0.47
CA SER A 7 -38.63 -60.26 1.69
C SER A 7 -37.61 -60.18 2.85
N ALA A 8 -37.54 -59.11 3.65
CA ALA A 8 -38.01 -57.72 3.62
C ALA A 8 -37.43 -57.03 4.87
N ASP A 9 -37.11 -55.74 4.77
CA ASP A 9 -37.28 -54.66 5.79
C ASP A 9 -36.42 -53.45 5.36
N SER A 10 -36.99 -52.41 4.74
CA SER A 10 -37.64 -51.23 5.35
C SER A 10 -36.68 -50.44 6.27
N ALA A 11 -36.45 -49.12 6.15
CA ALA A 11 -37.30 -48.05 5.67
C ALA A 11 -36.52 -46.80 5.18
N CYS A 12 -37.12 -46.15 4.18
CA CYS A 12 -37.26 -44.70 3.93
C CYS A 12 -36.26 -43.68 4.51
N VAL A 13 -35.63 -42.89 3.62
CA VAL A 13 -35.55 -41.43 3.78
C VAL A 13 -35.83 -40.76 2.42
N GLU A 14 -36.91 -39.98 2.39
CA GLU A 14 -37.38 -39.16 1.29
C GLU A 14 -36.44 -37.99 1.01
N GLY A 15 -36.28 -37.67 -0.29
CA GLY A 15 -35.66 -36.44 -0.74
C GLY A 15 -36.59 -35.24 -0.52
N ARG A 16 -36.01 -34.13 -0.09
CA ARG A 16 -36.59 -32.79 -0.23
C ARG A 16 -35.57 -31.86 -0.86
N GLU A 17 -36.02 -31.22 -1.92
CA GLU A 17 -35.43 -30.04 -2.54
C GLU A 17 -35.20 -28.94 -1.49
N GLY A 18 -34.08 -28.23 -1.61
CA GLY A 18 -33.74 -27.11 -0.75
C GLY A 18 -32.73 -26.20 -1.45
N SER A 19 -33.22 -25.06 -1.88
CA SER A 19 -32.51 -23.88 -2.35
C SER A 19 -31.36 -23.46 -1.43
N ASP A 20 -30.13 -23.39 -1.96
CA ASP A 20 -28.98 -22.78 -1.30
C ASP A 20 -29.07 -21.24 -1.37
N ASP A 21 -29.83 -20.67 -0.44
CA ASP A 21 -29.63 -19.29 0.01
C ASP A 21 -28.40 -19.24 0.94
N PRO A 22 -27.53 -18.22 0.85
CA PRO A 22 -26.38 -18.10 1.73
C PRO A 22 -26.83 -17.78 3.15
N GLN A 23 -26.55 -18.69 4.09
CA GLN A 23 -26.81 -18.51 5.51
C GLN A 23 -26.15 -17.22 6.06
N PRO A 24 -26.83 -16.49 6.95
CA PRO A 24 -26.26 -15.33 7.63
C PRO A 24 -25.14 -15.76 8.60
N THR A 25 -24.12 -14.92 8.68
CA THR A 25 -23.03 -15.01 9.66
C THR A 25 -23.57 -15.19 11.09
N PRO A 26 -22.93 -16.03 11.92
CA PRO A 26 -23.45 -16.32 13.25
C PRO A 26 -23.42 -15.07 14.12
N ALA A 27 -24.58 -14.71 14.66
CA ALA A 27 -24.73 -13.65 15.64
C ALA A 27 -23.79 -13.88 16.83
N LEU A 28 -23.04 -12.84 17.19
CA LEU A 28 -22.14 -12.79 18.34
C LEU A 28 -22.91 -13.00 19.65
N HIS A 29 -23.03 -14.24 20.12
CA HIS A 29 -23.44 -14.50 21.49
C HIS A 29 -22.27 -14.21 22.45
N LEU A 30 -22.26 -13.00 22.99
CA LEU A 30 -21.42 -12.60 24.13
C LEU A 30 -22.01 -13.20 25.41
N CYS A 31 -21.47 -14.33 25.88
CA CYS A 31 -21.83 -14.90 27.18
C CYS A 31 -20.72 -14.67 28.21
N GLY A 32 -21.05 -13.99 29.31
CA GLY A 32 -20.18 -13.79 30.47
C GLY A 32 -20.32 -12.40 31.09
N SER A 33 -21.27 -12.25 32.04
CA SER A 33 -21.56 -11.06 32.87
C SER A 33 -21.26 -9.70 32.20
N ALA A 34 -22.20 -9.23 31.38
CA ALA A 34 -22.14 -7.88 30.82
C ALA A 34 -22.23 -6.86 31.96
N ALA A 35 -21.17 -6.06 32.13
CA ALA A 35 -21.28 -4.79 32.84
C ALA A 35 -22.41 -3.99 32.18
N THR A 36 -23.42 -3.58 32.94
CA THR A 36 -24.54 -2.80 32.40
C THR A 36 -24.02 -1.51 31.75
N LEU A 37 -24.64 -1.03 30.67
CA LEU A 37 -24.28 0.24 29.99
C LEU A 37 -23.94 1.40 30.97
N PRO A 38 -24.71 1.63 32.05
CA PRO A 38 -24.38 2.64 33.07
C PRO A 38 -23.02 2.43 33.75
N ASP A 39 -22.66 1.18 34.09
CA ASP A 39 -21.37 0.81 34.69
C ASP A 39 -20.22 1.02 33.69
N GLN A 40 -20.45 0.80 32.39
CA GLN A 40 -19.48 1.10 31.34
C GLN A 40 -19.25 2.62 31.18
N PHE A 41 -20.32 3.42 31.22
CA PHE A 41 -20.27 4.89 31.15
C PHE A 41 -19.55 5.51 32.36
N GLU A 42 -19.83 5.00 33.57
CA GLU A 42 -19.23 5.49 34.81
C GLU A 42 -17.74 5.14 34.91
N ARG A 43 -17.36 3.96 34.42
CA ARG A 43 -15.95 3.54 34.28
C ARG A 43 -15.18 4.36 33.24
N ALA A 44 -15.79 4.67 32.09
CA ALA A 44 -15.20 5.58 31.11
C ALA A 44 -14.96 6.98 31.70
N ARG A 45 -15.89 7.47 32.54
CA ARG A 45 -15.74 8.73 33.29
C ARG A 45 -14.59 8.67 34.32
N LEU A 46 -14.47 7.58 35.08
CA LEU A 46 -13.39 7.36 36.06
C LEU A 46 -12.01 7.32 35.39
N HIS A 47 -11.87 6.63 34.25
CA HIS A 47 -10.62 6.60 33.50
C HIS A 47 -10.24 7.96 32.90
N ARG A 48 -11.22 8.75 32.43
CA ARG A 48 -10.97 10.15 32.01
C ARG A 48 -10.36 10.99 33.12
N LYS A 49 -10.80 10.80 34.37
CA LYS A 49 -10.24 11.50 35.55
C LYS A 49 -8.79 11.07 35.84
N LEU A 50 -8.45 9.79 35.62
CA LEU A 50 -7.08 9.28 35.80
C LEU A 50 -6.12 9.78 34.72
N VAL A 51 -6.54 9.84 33.46
CA VAL A 51 -5.72 10.35 32.34
C VAL A 51 -5.43 11.84 32.49
N LYS A 52 -6.38 12.64 33.00
CA LYS A 52 -6.16 14.07 33.30
C LYS A 52 -5.13 14.33 34.41
N ARG A 53 -4.87 13.36 35.29
CA ARG A 53 -3.90 13.50 36.41
C ARG A 53 -2.47 13.07 36.05
N GLY A 54 -2.27 12.39 34.92
CA GLY A 54 -0.96 11.86 34.52
C GLY A 54 -0.24 12.71 33.47
N HIS A 55 0.22 13.91 33.83
CA HIS A 55 1.24 14.66 33.06
C HIS A 55 2.62 14.67 33.76
N GLY A 56 2.81 13.83 34.77
CA GLY A 56 4.13 13.57 35.37
C GLY A 56 4.68 12.23 34.87
N GLY A 57 5.84 12.26 34.22
CA GLY A 57 6.52 11.07 33.74
C GLY A 57 6.65 10.00 34.83
N SER A 58 6.00 8.86 34.64
CA SER A 58 6.18 7.69 35.49
C SER A 58 6.83 6.57 34.70
N LYS A 59 7.93 6.07 35.28
CA LYS A 59 8.76 4.96 34.80
C LYS A 59 7.89 3.76 34.41
N VAL A 60 8.29 3.09 33.33
CA VAL A 60 7.65 1.89 32.81
C VAL A 60 7.75 0.77 33.85
N VAL A 61 6.68 0.57 34.63
CA VAL A 61 6.54 -0.61 35.50
C VAL A 61 6.28 -1.83 34.60
N LYS A 62 7.03 -2.92 34.82
CA LYS A 62 6.86 -4.22 34.14
C LYS A 62 5.39 -4.62 34.15
N ARG A 63 4.85 -4.98 32.98
CA ARG A 63 3.44 -5.33 32.75
C ARG A 63 3.03 -6.53 33.62
N GLN A 64 2.33 -6.30 34.73
CA GLN A 64 1.62 -7.37 35.44
C GLN A 64 0.32 -7.72 34.69
N PRO A 65 -0.06 -9.02 34.64
CA PRO A 65 -1.37 -9.43 34.17
C PRO A 65 -2.49 -8.75 34.97
N PRO A 66 -3.66 -8.43 34.37
CA PRO A 66 -4.77 -7.87 35.12
C PRO A 66 -5.21 -8.86 36.20
N ALA A 67 -5.20 -8.42 37.46
CA ALA A 67 -5.65 -9.23 38.60
C ALA A 67 -7.18 -9.48 38.59
N ASP A 68 -7.92 -8.69 37.83
CA ASP A 68 -9.38 -8.64 37.80
C ASP A 68 -9.92 -9.30 36.52
N GLU A 69 -10.85 -10.24 36.68
CA GLU A 69 -11.39 -11.06 35.58
C GLU A 69 -12.14 -10.21 34.55
N VAL A 70 -12.79 -9.15 34.99
CA VAL A 70 -13.45 -8.17 34.12
C VAL A 70 -12.42 -7.45 33.24
N LYS A 71 -11.25 -7.09 33.81
CA LYS A 71 -10.16 -6.46 33.04
C LYS A 71 -9.51 -7.42 32.06
N LYS A 72 -9.49 -8.73 32.36
CA LYS A 72 -9.02 -9.76 31.42
C LYS A 72 -9.96 -9.90 30.22
N GLN A 73 -11.26 -10.02 30.46
CA GLN A 73 -12.29 -10.07 29.40
C GLN A 73 -12.25 -8.81 28.53
N GLN A 74 -12.15 -7.63 29.16
CA GLN A 74 -12.01 -6.36 28.43
C GLN A 74 -10.73 -6.28 27.59
N THR A 75 -9.62 -6.81 28.10
CA THR A 75 -8.37 -6.89 27.34
C THR A 75 -8.51 -7.86 26.17
N ALA A 76 -9.27 -8.96 26.32
CA ALA A 76 -9.57 -9.88 25.23
C ALA A 76 -10.42 -9.22 24.14
N VAL A 77 -11.51 -8.54 24.50
CA VAL A 77 -12.36 -7.79 23.56
C VAL A 77 -11.57 -6.69 22.84
N THR A 78 -10.73 -5.94 23.57
CA THR A 78 -9.86 -4.91 22.95
C THR A 78 -8.82 -5.53 22.02
N ARG A 79 -8.34 -6.75 22.28
CA ARG A 79 -7.44 -7.47 21.36
C ARG A 79 -8.16 -7.94 20.10
N GLN A 80 -9.43 -8.32 20.22
CA GLN A 80 -10.28 -8.76 19.11
C GLN A 80 -10.66 -7.58 18.20
N ILE A 81 -11.17 -6.49 18.78
CA ILE A 81 -11.71 -5.33 18.05
C ILE A 81 -10.61 -4.31 17.71
N ARG A 82 -9.50 -4.31 18.45
CA ARG A 82 -8.38 -3.35 18.42
C ARG A 82 -8.75 -1.98 18.98
N ALA A 83 -7.75 -1.28 19.54
CA ALA A 83 -7.90 0.08 20.03
C ALA A 83 -7.94 1.08 18.85
N CYS A 84 -8.79 2.11 18.93
CA CYS A 84 -8.74 3.20 17.96
C CYS A 84 -7.45 4.03 18.12
N ILE A 85 -7.05 4.76 17.07
CA ILE A 85 -5.81 5.57 17.02
C ILE A 85 -5.64 6.41 18.29
N ARG A 86 -6.69 7.14 18.68
CA ARG A 86 -6.66 7.98 19.87
C ARG A 86 -6.40 7.19 21.14
N CYS A 87 -7.16 6.13 21.38
CA CYS A 87 -7.06 5.36 22.61
C CYS A 87 -5.73 4.62 22.70
N HIS A 88 -5.22 4.16 21.55
CA HIS A 88 -3.88 3.60 21.42
C HIS A 88 -2.79 4.61 21.82
N LEU A 89 -2.79 5.80 21.20
CA LEU A 89 -1.77 6.83 21.44
C LEU A 89 -1.86 7.45 22.84
N GLN A 90 -3.07 7.63 23.38
CA GLN A 90 -3.28 8.11 24.75
C GLN A 90 -3.13 7.00 25.80
N ARG A 91 -2.78 5.77 25.38
CA ARG A 91 -2.63 4.58 26.24
C ARG A 91 -3.86 4.33 27.13
N ILE A 92 -5.05 4.68 26.64
CA ILE A 92 -6.29 4.49 27.38
C ILE A 92 -6.68 3.01 27.26
N ARG A 93 -6.65 2.32 28.39
CA ARG A 93 -7.12 0.93 28.48
C ARG A 93 -8.65 0.94 28.47
N VAL A 94 -9.27 -0.05 27.82
CA VAL A 94 -10.71 -0.31 27.94
C VAL A 94 -11.62 0.72 27.24
N CYS A 95 -11.24 1.23 26.07
CA CYS A 95 -12.09 2.18 25.35
C CYS A 95 -12.99 1.58 24.28
N CYS A 96 -12.67 0.41 23.73
CA CYS A 96 -13.39 -0.13 22.58
C CYS A 96 -14.51 -1.05 23.01
N PHE A 97 -15.44 -0.53 23.82
CA PHE A 97 -16.78 -1.08 23.78
C PHE A 97 -17.40 -0.60 22.46
N PRO A 98 -17.61 -1.50 21.49
CA PRO A 98 -18.54 -1.21 20.40
C PRO A 98 -19.86 -0.73 21.02
N SER A 99 -20.53 0.23 20.39
CA SER A 99 -21.95 0.40 20.70
C SER A 99 -22.64 -0.94 20.42
N GLU A 100 -23.57 -1.36 21.28
CA GLU A 100 -24.38 -2.56 21.02
C GLU A 100 -25.16 -2.42 19.70
N GLU A 101 -25.45 -1.18 19.29
CA GLU A 101 -26.14 -0.84 18.04
C GLU A 101 -25.19 -0.68 16.83
N ASP A 102 -23.98 -0.16 17.04
CA ASP A 102 -22.97 0.00 15.98
C ASP A 102 -21.56 -0.37 16.47
N PRO A 103 -21.14 -1.63 16.22
CA PRO A 103 -19.82 -2.08 16.63
C PRO A 103 -18.65 -1.43 15.89
N HIS A 104 -18.90 -0.89 14.71
CA HIS A 104 -17.90 -0.24 13.87
C HIS A 104 -17.81 1.27 14.12
N GLY A 105 -18.83 1.85 14.75
CA GLY A 105 -18.94 3.26 15.11
C GLY A 105 -17.98 3.74 16.20
N LEU A 106 -18.29 4.93 16.72
CA LEU A 106 -17.54 5.56 17.80
C LEU A 106 -17.57 4.68 19.06
N CYS A 107 -16.42 4.54 19.70
CA CYS A 107 -16.38 3.88 20.99
C CYS A 107 -16.92 4.80 22.10
N LEU A 108 -17.53 4.22 23.14
CA LEU A 108 -18.19 4.95 24.24
C LEU A 108 -17.29 6.03 24.86
N THR A 109 -15.98 5.77 25.00
CA THR A 109 -15.04 6.76 25.55
C THR A 109 -14.84 7.96 24.62
N CYS A 110 -14.80 7.72 23.31
CA CYS A 110 -14.65 8.79 22.33
C CYS A 110 -15.92 9.64 22.26
N GLU A 111 -17.09 9.00 22.29
CA GLU A 111 -18.40 9.66 22.36
C GLU A 111 -18.51 10.59 23.57
N LEU A 112 -18.16 10.10 24.76
CA LEU A 112 -18.22 10.86 26.01
C LEU A 112 -17.24 12.02 26.13
N SER A 113 -16.14 11.96 25.39
CA SER A 113 -15.01 12.85 25.62
C SER A 113 -15.10 14.19 24.90
N LYS A 114 -15.95 14.32 23.87
CA LYS A 114 -16.13 15.53 23.04
C LYS A 114 -14.80 16.28 22.80
N PRO A 115 -13.86 15.72 21.99
CA PRO A 115 -12.55 16.33 21.81
C PRO A 115 -12.66 17.73 21.21
N THR A 116 -11.88 18.68 21.75
CA THR A 116 -11.93 20.11 21.42
C THR A 116 -11.13 20.49 20.16
N PHE A 117 -10.15 19.68 19.76
CA PHE A 117 -9.15 20.08 18.76
C PHE A 117 -9.12 19.24 17.46
N CYS A 118 -9.67 18.03 17.46
CA CYS A 118 -9.82 17.22 16.24
C CYS A 118 -10.86 16.11 16.48
N ARG A 119 -11.92 16.08 15.67
CA ARG A 119 -12.97 15.05 15.73
C ARG A 119 -12.66 13.93 14.73
N LEU A 120 -11.72 13.07 15.07
CA LEU A 120 -11.48 11.87 14.26
C LEU A 120 -12.46 10.76 14.63
N PRO A 121 -13.03 10.05 13.64
CA PRO A 121 -13.79 8.84 13.91
C PRO A 121 -12.90 7.77 14.57
N CYS A 122 -13.53 6.77 15.20
CA CYS A 122 -12.80 5.68 15.85
C CYS A 122 -12.21 4.70 14.83
N ILE A 123 -11.12 5.13 14.19
CA ILE A 123 -10.37 4.31 13.24
C ILE A 123 -9.48 3.35 14.04
N ARG A 124 -9.63 2.03 13.79
CA ARG A 124 -8.98 0.94 14.54
C ARG A 124 -7.87 0.23 13.73
N TYR A 125 -7.58 0.73 12.53
CA TYR A 125 -6.51 0.21 11.67
C TYR A 125 -5.14 0.71 12.13
N LYS A 126 -4.10 -0.09 11.86
CA LYS A 126 -2.71 0.24 12.17
C LYS A 126 -1.96 0.54 10.89
N VAL A 127 -1.03 1.50 10.94
CA VAL A 127 -0.08 1.78 9.85
C VAL A 127 0.73 0.54 9.43
N THR A 128 0.94 -0.42 10.33
CA THR A 128 1.65 -1.68 10.02
C THR A 128 0.86 -2.67 9.19
N ASP A 129 -0.46 -2.50 9.11
CA ASP A 129 -1.35 -3.51 8.54
C ASP A 129 -1.76 -3.13 7.09
N VAL A 130 -1.29 -1.98 6.60
CA VAL A 130 -1.64 -1.45 5.28
C VAL A 130 -0.79 -2.11 4.17
N PRO A 131 -1.37 -2.42 2.99
CA PRO A 131 -0.61 -2.83 1.82
C PRO A 131 0.12 -1.63 1.21
N LEU A 132 1.42 -1.71 0.94
CA LEU A 132 2.19 -0.60 0.35
C LEU A 132 2.41 -0.74 -1.16
N PHE A 133 2.25 -1.94 -1.70
CA PHE A 133 2.51 -2.29 -3.10
C PHE A 133 1.76 -3.58 -3.47
N ARG A 134 1.71 -3.91 -4.76
CA ARG A 134 1.14 -5.16 -5.27
C ARG A 134 2.07 -6.35 -5.04
N LEU A 135 1.53 -7.52 -4.71
CA LEU A 135 2.33 -8.75 -4.45
C LEU A 135 2.48 -9.69 -5.66
N GLY A 136 1.99 -9.26 -6.82
CA GLY A 136 2.07 -10.02 -8.07
C GLY A 136 0.87 -9.76 -8.97
N PRO A 137 0.85 -10.36 -10.18
CA PRO A 137 -0.30 -10.32 -11.07
C PRO A 137 -1.49 -11.10 -10.47
N SER A 138 -2.71 -10.72 -10.85
CA SER A 138 -3.92 -11.50 -10.54
C SER A 138 -3.85 -12.87 -11.20
N ASP A 139 -4.57 -13.87 -10.67
CA ASP A 139 -4.49 -15.27 -11.13
C ASP A 139 -4.66 -15.47 -12.65
N ASN A 140 -5.48 -14.63 -13.28
CA ASN A 140 -5.74 -14.64 -14.72
C ASN A 140 -4.55 -14.19 -15.59
N TYR A 141 -3.51 -13.60 -14.98
CA TYR A 141 -2.38 -12.97 -15.67
C TYR A 141 -1.03 -13.53 -15.18
N ILE A 142 -1.04 -14.70 -14.55
CA ILE A 142 0.18 -15.39 -14.14
C ILE A 142 0.88 -15.95 -15.37
N TRP A 143 2.14 -15.56 -15.59
CA TRP A 143 2.93 -16.03 -16.73
C TRP A 143 3.41 -17.48 -16.61
N THR A 144 3.56 -18.00 -15.39
CA THR A 144 4.00 -19.37 -15.15
C THR A 144 3.47 -19.93 -13.84
N LYS A 145 3.03 -21.20 -13.87
CA LYS A 145 2.57 -21.93 -12.68
C LYS A 145 3.69 -22.66 -11.93
N ARG A 146 4.95 -22.58 -12.38
CA ARG A 146 6.09 -23.32 -11.80
C ARG A 146 6.30 -23.08 -10.30
N TRP A 147 6.05 -21.85 -9.85
CA TRP A 147 6.27 -21.43 -8.45
C TRP A 147 4.98 -20.98 -7.76
N LEU A 148 3.80 -21.37 -8.28
CA LEU A 148 2.54 -21.05 -7.63
C LEU A 148 2.51 -21.67 -6.22
N GLY A 149 2.38 -20.84 -5.20
CA GLY A 149 2.42 -21.26 -3.79
C GLY A 149 3.79 -21.73 -3.29
N LYS A 150 4.89 -21.54 -4.05
CA LYS A 150 6.25 -21.98 -3.68
C LYS A 150 7.27 -20.83 -3.71
N SER A 151 8.46 -21.06 -3.15
CA SER A 151 9.58 -20.12 -3.29
C SER A 151 10.13 -20.15 -4.72
N LEU A 152 10.53 -18.97 -5.22
CA LEU A 152 11.19 -18.85 -6.52
C LEU A 152 12.55 -19.55 -6.41
N LYS A 153 12.89 -20.36 -7.39
CA LYS A 153 14.17 -21.08 -7.49
C LYS A 153 14.69 -20.99 -8.91
N ASP A 154 16.01 -21.08 -9.07
CA ASP A 154 16.63 -21.15 -10.39
C ASP A 154 16.08 -22.34 -11.18
N ILE A 155 16.00 -22.17 -12.49
CA ILE A 155 15.61 -23.25 -13.39
C ILE A 155 16.76 -24.26 -13.44
N SER A 156 16.46 -25.53 -13.23
CA SER A 156 17.46 -26.60 -13.17
C SER A 156 17.73 -27.28 -14.52
N LYS A 157 16.78 -27.19 -15.46
CA LYS A 157 16.88 -27.82 -16.79
C LYS A 157 16.84 -26.75 -17.87
N TRP A 158 17.96 -26.56 -18.54
CA TRP A 158 18.14 -25.57 -19.61
C TRP A 158 18.14 -26.25 -20.99
N ALA A 159 17.73 -25.49 -22.01
CA ALA A 159 17.76 -25.94 -23.40
C ALA A 159 19.14 -25.71 -24.04
N SER A 160 19.92 -24.76 -23.52
CA SER A 160 21.33 -24.53 -23.86
C SER A 160 22.09 -24.07 -22.62
N GLU A 161 23.38 -24.39 -22.56
CA GLU A 161 24.30 -23.84 -21.55
C GLU A 161 24.79 -22.43 -21.88
N ASP A 162 24.53 -21.94 -23.10
CA ASP A 162 24.91 -20.62 -23.56
C ASP A 162 24.27 -19.54 -22.68
N THR A 163 25.12 -18.74 -22.03
CA THR A 163 24.70 -17.62 -21.19
C THR A 163 24.89 -16.32 -21.95
N THR A 164 23.84 -15.52 -22.06
CA THR A 164 23.89 -14.19 -22.66
C THR A 164 23.71 -13.13 -21.58
N SER A 165 24.60 -12.14 -21.52
CA SER A 165 24.43 -10.98 -20.63
C SER A 165 23.64 -9.90 -21.36
N ILE A 166 22.60 -9.36 -20.72
CA ILE A 166 21.74 -8.33 -21.30
C ILE A 166 21.56 -7.15 -20.35
N LEU A 167 21.38 -5.96 -20.91
CA LEU A 167 21.02 -4.76 -20.15
C LEU A 167 19.52 -4.55 -20.22
N LEU A 168 18.88 -4.42 -19.05
CA LEU A 168 17.45 -4.18 -18.92
C LEU A 168 17.20 -2.79 -18.35
N THR A 169 16.21 -2.09 -18.89
CA THR A 169 15.80 -0.75 -18.45
C THR A 169 14.28 -0.62 -18.41
N GLN A 170 13.81 0.39 -17.66
CA GLN A 170 12.41 0.84 -17.60
C GLN A 170 12.28 2.33 -17.98
N ASP A 171 13.30 2.90 -18.63
CA ASP A 171 13.31 4.28 -19.12
C ASP A 171 13.24 5.35 -18.01
N HIS A 172 13.79 5.07 -16.83
CA HIS A 172 13.96 6.04 -15.76
C HIS A 172 15.39 6.60 -15.79
N GLY A 173 15.56 7.80 -16.35
CA GLY A 173 16.82 8.55 -16.32
C GLY A 173 18.06 7.79 -16.83
N GLY A 174 17.91 6.93 -17.83
CA GLY A 174 19.02 6.16 -18.41
C GLY A 174 19.54 5.02 -17.53
N THR A 175 18.85 4.67 -16.45
CA THR A 175 19.27 3.62 -15.53
C THR A 175 18.96 2.22 -16.09
N ALA A 176 19.84 1.25 -15.81
CA ALA A 176 19.72 -0.12 -16.27
C ALA A 176 20.28 -1.13 -15.24
N ILE A 177 19.92 -2.40 -15.41
CA ILE A 177 20.48 -3.54 -14.67
C ILE A 177 21.10 -4.54 -15.64
N ASN A 178 22.20 -5.17 -15.25
CA ASN A 178 22.80 -6.26 -16.01
C ASN A 178 22.26 -7.62 -15.54
N VAL A 179 21.77 -8.42 -16.47
CA VAL A 179 21.17 -9.72 -16.19
C VAL A 179 21.75 -10.79 -17.11
N SER A 180 22.09 -11.94 -16.55
CA SER A 180 22.48 -13.12 -17.32
C SER A 180 21.25 -14.00 -17.60
N VAL A 181 21.05 -14.36 -18.87
CA VAL A 181 19.92 -15.16 -19.33
C VAL A 181 20.35 -16.42 -20.07
N LYS A 182 19.52 -17.47 -19.99
CA LYS A 182 19.67 -18.76 -20.68
C LYS A 182 18.34 -19.19 -21.29
N LYS A 183 18.39 -20.01 -22.34
CA LYS A 183 17.17 -20.60 -22.93
C LYS A 183 16.70 -21.76 -22.05
N PHE A 184 15.45 -21.73 -21.58
CA PHE A 184 14.85 -22.80 -20.80
C PHE A 184 13.96 -23.71 -21.67
N ILE A 185 13.64 -24.90 -21.16
CA ILE A 185 12.67 -25.81 -21.78
C ILE A 185 11.28 -25.49 -21.22
N PRO A 186 10.34 -24.98 -22.03
CA PRO A 186 8.97 -24.69 -21.58
C PRO A 186 8.27 -25.95 -21.05
N VAL A 187 7.48 -25.79 -20.00
CA VAL A 187 6.62 -26.86 -19.47
C VAL A 187 5.17 -26.41 -19.47
N TYR A 188 4.26 -27.36 -19.24
CA TYR A 188 2.83 -27.07 -19.14
C TYR A 188 2.56 -25.97 -18.10
N GLY A 189 1.82 -24.94 -18.51
CA GLY A 189 1.50 -23.78 -17.67
C GLY A 189 2.47 -22.61 -17.77
N ASP A 190 3.48 -22.66 -18.65
CA ASP A 190 4.29 -21.50 -19.02
C ASP A 190 3.67 -20.76 -20.21
N THR A 191 3.62 -19.43 -20.12
CA THR A 191 3.21 -18.53 -21.20
C THR A 191 4.46 -18.00 -21.93
N LEU A 192 4.45 -18.09 -23.26
CA LEU A 192 5.53 -17.57 -24.12
C LEU A 192 5.09 -16.40 -24.99
N ASN A 193 3.87 -15.91 -24.83
CA ASN A 193 3.31 -14.86 -25.67
C ASN A 193 2.78 -13.73 -24.82
N TYR A 194 3.09 -12.49 -25.22
CA TYR A 194 2.30 -11.34 -24.81
C TYR A 194 1.11 -11.16 -25.74
N PHE A 195 0.07 -10.50 -25.25
CA PHE A 195 -1.09 -10.12 -26.05
C PHE A 195 -1.60 -8.73 -25.66
N TRP A 196 -2.22 -8.05 -26.61
CA TRP A 196 -2.88 -6.76 -26.40
C TRP A 196 -4.03 -6.61 -27.39
N ILE A 197 -4.88 -5.61 -27.15
CA ILE A 197 -6.00 -5.26 -28.01
C ILE A 197 -5.66 -3.94 -28.72
N THR A 198 -5.83 -3.89 -30.04
CA THR A 198 -5.61 -2.67 -30.85
C THR A 198 -6.75 -1.68 -30.66
N GLY A 199 -6.58 -0.43 -31.13
CA GLY A 199 -7.67 0.56 -31.14
C GLY A 199 -8.90 0.10 -31.93
N SER A 200 -8.71 -0.79 -32.90
CA SER A 200 -9.76 -1.46 -33.68
C SER A 200 -10.42 -2.66 -32.97
N GLY A 201 -10.01 -3.00 -31.74
CA GLY A 201 -10.58 -4.10 -30.96
C GLY A 201 -10.04 -5.49 -31.30
N HIS A 202 -9.04 -5.59 -32.18
CA HIS A 202 -8.43 -6.87 -32.54
C HIS A 202 -7.34 -7.29 -31.55
N LYS A 203 -7.36 -8.56 -31.15
CA LYS A 203 -6.31 -9.14 -30.29
C LYS A 203 -5.07 -9.46 -31.13
N LYS A 204 -3.95 -8.82 -30.82
CA LYS A 204 -2.61 -9.13 -31.37
C LYS A 204 -1.76 -9.84 -30.33
N THR A 205 -0.74 -10.56 -30.78
CA THR A 205 0.17 -11.32 -29.94
C THR A 205 1.63 -11.11 -30.34
N LEU A 206 2.54 -11.17 -29.37
CA LEU A 206 3.99 -11.19 -29.58
C LEU A 206 4.54 -12.47 -28.99
N GLY A 207 5.06 -13.35 -29.84
CA GLY A 207 5.76 -14.56 -29.41
C GLY A 207 7.17 -14.24 -28.93
N CYS A 208 7.54 -14.81 -27.79
CA CYS A 208 8.85 -14.64 -27.18
C CYS A 208 9.62 -15.97 -27.18
N THR A 209 10.92 -15.88 -27.46
CA THR A 209 11.85 -17.00 -27.26
C THR A 209 11.88 -17.39 -25.78
N PRO A 210 12.01 -18.68 -25.40
CA PRO A 210 11.99 -19.10 -24.00
C PRO A 210 13.31 -18.78 -23.29
N PHE A 211 13.62 -17.50 -23.10
CA PHE A 211 14.70 -17.05 -22.22
C PHE A 211 14.19 -16.87 -20.79
N ALA A 212 15.05 -17.19 -19.82
CA ALA A 212 14.85 -16.95 -18.40
C ALA A 212 16.15 -16.49 -17.75
N ILE A 213 16.04 -15.87 -16.58
CA ILE A 213 17.17 -15.42 -15.78
C ILE A 213 17.95 -16.64 -15.28
N ALA A 214 19.25 -16.64 -15.55
CA ALA A 214 20.15 -17.76 -15.27
C ALA A 214 20.59 -17.84 -13.81
N ASN A 215 20.73 -16.68 -13.14
CA ASN A 215 21.17 -16.60 -11.75
C ASN A 215 20.34 -15.56 -10.98
N LEU A 216 19.38 -16.04 -10.18
CA LEU A 216 18.50 -15.18 -9.40
C LEU A 216 19.22 -14.47 -8.25
N GLU A 217 20.28 -15.04 -7.68
CA GLU A 217 21.05 -14.41 -6.60
C GLU A 217 21.82 -13.19 -7.09
N GLN A 218 22.49 -13.32 -8.24
CA GLN A 218 23.19 -12.20 -8.89
C GLN A 218 22.21 -11.08 -9.23
N VAL A 219 21.06 -11.40 -9.82
CA VAL A 219 20.02 -10.39 -10.13
C VAL A 219 19.46 -9.77 -8.86
N SER A 220 19.32 -10.54 -7.77
CA SER A 220 18.88 -10.01 -6.48
C SER A 220 19.85 -8.96 -5.92
N ALA A 221 21.16 -9.20 -6.02
CA ALA A 221 22.18 -8.24 -5.62
C ALA A 221 22.15 -6.99 -6.52
N GLU A 222 22.01 -7.19 -7.82
CA GLU A 222 21.96 -6.13 -8.81
C GLU A 222 20.73 -5.23 -8.64
N VAL A 223 19.55 -5.81 -8.41
CA VAL A 223 18.30 -5.08 -8.14
C VAL A 223 18.46 -4.21 -6.89
N LYS A 224 19.03 -4.75 -5.80
CA LYS A 224 19.28 -3.98 -4.58
C LYS A 224 20.24 -2.81 -4.82
N ARG A 225 21.32 -3.05 -5.56
CA ARG A 225 22.28 -1.99 -5.94
C ARG A 225 21.58 -0.91 -6.77
N HIS A 226 20.82 -1.34 -7.78
CA HIS A 226 20.11 -0.44 -8.68
C HIS A 226 19.13 0.44 -7.94
N ILE A 227 18.26 -0.11 -7.09
CA ILE A 227 17.27 0.66 -6.31
C ILE A 227 17.94 1.80 -5.53
N LYS A 228 19.08 1.53 -4.89
CA LYS A 228 19.80 2.53 -4.09
C LYS A 228 20.43 3.63 -4.94
N GLN A 229 20.97 3.26 -6.09
CA GLN A 229 21.71 4.19 -6.94
C GLN A 229 20.80 5.01 -7.85
N SER A 230 19.62 4.51 -8.17
CA SER A 230 18.71 5.15 -9.13
C SER A 230 17.64 6.04 -8.49
N VAL A 231 17.67 6.24 -7.16
CA VAL A 231 16.68 7.07 -6.45
C VAL A 231 16.61 8.48 -7.06
N THR A 232 17.74 9.12 -7.25
CA THR A 232 17.83 10.49 -7.77
C THR A 232 17.24 10.58 -9.17
N GLU A 233 17.60 9.68 -10.08
CA GLU A 233 17.11 9.65 -11.46
C GLU A 233 15.61 9.36 -11.52
N HIS A 234 15.10 8.45 -10.69
CA HIS A 234 13.67 8.14 -10.64
C HIS A 234 12.87 9.32 -10.11
N VAL A 235 13.35 9.99 -9.05
CA VAL A 235 12.70 11.19 -8.50
C VAL A 235 12.71 12.30 -9.53
N ALA A 236 13.86 12.60 -10.16
CA ALA A 236 13.96 13.63 -11.19
C ALA A 236 12.99 13.38 -12.35
N THR A 237 12.98 12.15 -12.89
CA THR A 237 12.07 11.76 -13.99
C THR A 237 10.60 11.84 -13.59
N PHE A 238 10.27 11.49 -12.34
CA PHE A 238 8.89 11.52 -11.85
C PHE A 238 8.41 12.95 -11.61
N THR A 239 9.25 13.81 -11.07
CA THR A 239 8.89 15.20 -10.77
C THR A 239 8.92 16.11 -12.01
N ASP A 240 9.50 15.64 -13.11
CA ASP A 240 9.52 16.38 -14.38
C ASP A 240 8.10 16.60 -14.89
N ASN A 241 7.76 17.87 -15.19
CA ASN A 241 6.43 18.30 -15.64
C ASN A 241 5.27 17.96 -14.67
N ARG A 242 5.53 17.79 -13.36
CA ARG A 242 4.49 17.61 -12.33
C ARG A 242 4.26 18.88 -11.51
N THR A 243 3.28 18.85 -10.61
CA THR A 243 2.90 20.02 -9.79
C THR A 243 4.07 20.51 -8.95
N ALA A 244 4.08 21.82 -8.66
CA ALA A 244 5.13 22.44 -7.87
C ALA A 244 5.24 21.79 -6.48
N ILE A 245 4.09 21.45 -5.86
CA ILE A 245 4.04 20.78 -4.56
C ILE A 245 4.73 19.41 -4.62
N LEU A 246 4.46 18.59 -5.63
CA LEU A 246 5.13 17.29 -5.79
C LEU A 246 6.64 17.46 -5.92
N SER A 247 7.09 18.28 -6.87
CA SER A 247 8.51 18.49 -7.15
C SER A 247 9.29 19.04 -5.95
N LYS A 248 8.76 20.09 -5.31
CA LYS A 248 9.36 20.70 -4.12
C LYS A 248 9.39 19.74 -2.93
N THR A 249 8.32 18.98 -2.71
CA THR A 249 8.24 18.06 -1.57
C THR A 249 9.18 16.88 -1.74
N PHE A 250 9.25 16.26 -2.92
CA PHE A 250 10.23 15.21 -3.20
C PHE A 250 11.67 15.71 -3.06
N SER A 251 11.95 16.94 -3.51
CA SER A 251 13.26 17.57 -3.29
C SER A 251 13.58 17.73 -1.80
N MET A 252 12.59 18.12 -0.98
CA MET A 252 12.75 18.22 0.47
C MET A 252 12.91 16.84 1.13
N VAL A 253 12.20 15.81 0.64
CA VAL A 253 12.41 14.42 1.09
C VAL A 253 13.85 14.00 0.84
N MET A 254 14.38 14.18 -0.36
CA MET A 254 15.76 13.81 -0.72
C MET A 254 16.78 14.45 0.22
N ARG A 255 16.67 15.77 0.45
CA ARG A 255 17.59 16.49 1.37
C ARG A 255 17.47 16.00 2.81
N THR A 256 16.25 15.78 3.29
CA THR A 256 16.02 15.32 4.67
C THR A 256 16.45 13.86 4.86
N ALA A 257 16.39 13.05 3.79
CA ALA A 257 16.76 11.64 3.82
C ALA A 257 18.25 11.43 4.13
N GLU A 258 19.13 12.38 3.82
CA GLU A 258 20.54 12.34 4.21
C GLU A 258 20.75 12.16 5.73
N GLN A 259 19.81 12.65 6.54
CA GLN A 259 19.86 12.61 8.00
C GLN A 259 18.83 11.65 8.62
N ALA A 260 17.87 11.16 7.82
CA ALA A 260 16.74 10.37 8.31
C ALA A 260 16.63 9.03 7.56
N ASN A 261 17.08 7.94 8.20
CA ASN A 261 17.06 6.59 7.62
C ASN A 261 15.68 6.16 7.09
N LEU A 262 14.60 6.52 7.79
CA LEU A 262 13.23 6.21 7.34
C LEU A 262 12.91 6.80 5.96
N LEU A 263 13.39 8.01 5.66
CA LEU A 263 13.11 8.66 4.38
C LEU A 263 13.95 8.04 3.25
N ASN A 264 15.17 7.58 3.52
CA ASN A 264 15.91 6.76 2.55
C ASN A 264 15.16 5.46 2.26
N GLU A 265 14.73 4.74 3.30
CA GLU A 265 14.00 3.48 3.13
C GLU A 265 12.67 3.66 2.40
N VAL A 266 11.94 4.75 2.62
CA VAL A 266 10.67 5.01 1.90
C VAL A 266 10.91 5.38 0.43
N LEU A 267 12.00 6.10 0.13
CA LEU A 267 12.41 6.38 -1.25
C LEU A 267 12.85 5.10 -1.97
N GLU A 268 13.65 4.25 -1.33
CA GLU A 268 14.02 2.94 -1.86
C GLU A 268 12.78 2.06 -2.12
N LEU A 269 11.79 2.08 -1.21
CA LEU A 269 10.52 1.37 -1.40
C LEU A 269 9.72 1.93 -2.57
N TRP A 270 9.69 3.26 -2.70
CA TRP A 270 8.98 3.94 -3.77
C TRP A 270 9.60 3.59 -5.13
N VAL A 271 10.93 3.60 -5.26
CA VAL A 271 11.64 3.15 -6.49
C VAL A 271 11.36 1.67 -6.76
N ALA A 272 11.51 0.81 -5.75
CA ALA A 272 11.28 -0.63 -5.89
C ALA A 272 9.84 -0.95 -6.34
N SER A 273 8.86 -0.11 -5.98
CA SER A 273 7.47 -0.28 -6.41
C SER A 273 7.32 -0.02 -7.91
N ARG A 274 8.01 0.99 -8.46
CA ARG A 274 8.03 1.26 -9.91
C ARG A 274 8.60 0.10 -10.72
N LEU A 275 9.58 -0.62 -10.15
CA LEU A 275 10.23 -1.77 -10.81
C LEU A 275 9.27 -2.94 -11.11
N ILE A 276 8.12 -3.02 -10.44
CA ILE A 276 7.09 -4.05 -10.67
C ILE A 276 5.81 -3.50 -11.32
N GLU A 277 5.81 -2.22 -11.70
CA GLU A 277 4.67 -1.55 -12.35
C GLU A 277 4.98 -1.22 -13.81
N LYS A 278 6.22 -0.83 -14.14
CA LYS A 278 6.61 -0.64 -15.54
C LYS A 278 7.15 -1.93 -16.15
N PRO A 279 6.84 -2.22 -17.43
CA PRO A 279 7.43 -3.37 -18.10
C PRO A 279 8.93 -3.15 -18.33
N TRP A 280 9.72 -4.19 -18.11
CA TRP A 280 11.14 -4.19 -18.46
C TRP A 280 11.34 -4.38 -19.95
N ARG A 281 12.33 -3.68 -20.51
CA ARG A 281 12.76 -3.86 -21.89
C ARG A 281 14.27 -4.02 -21.99
N VAL A 282 14.69 -4.65 -23.07
CA VAL A 282 16.11 -4.78 -23.42
C VAL A 282 16.62 -3.44 -23.95
N GLN A 283 17.80 -3.03 -23.48
CA GLN A 283 18.50 -1.87 -24.01
C GLN A 283 19.02 -2.16 -25.42
N CYS A 284 19.11 -1.14 -26.27
CA CYS A 284 19.36 -1.26 -27.71
C CYS A 284 20.51 -2.21 -28.08
N GLY A 285 20.34 -2.97 -29.16
CA GLY A 285 21.37 -3.85 -29.75
C GLY A 285 21.18 -5.34 -29.47
N GLN A 286 20.30 -5.72 -28.55
CA GLN A 286 20.00 -7.12 -28.25
C GLN A 286 18.54 -7.46 -28.51
N LEU A 287 18.31 -8.60 -29.18
CA LEU A 287 16.98 -8.98 -29.65
C LEU A 287 16.34 -10.14 -28.87
N LEU A 288 17.02 -10.76 -27.90
CA LEU A 288 16.50 -11.93 -27.15
C LEU A 288 15.91 -13.02 -28.06
N GLY A 289 16.53 -13.25 -29.22
CA GLY A 289 16.07 -14.24 -30.20
C GLY A 289 14.87 -13.81 -31.04
N HIS A 290 14.37 -12.58 -30.91
CA HIS A 290 13.40 -12.02 -31.85
C HIS A 290 14.02 -11.87 -33.24
N ILE A 291 13.27 -12.31 -34.26
CA ILE A 291 13.57 -12.06 -35.67
C ILE A 291 12.65 -10.92 -36.11
N LEU A 292 13.26 -9.77 -36.45
CA LEU A 292 12.53 -8.54 -36.79
C LEU A 292 12.17 -8.51 -38.27
N GLU A 293 11.13 -9.26 -38.65
CA GLU A 293 10.51 -9.18 -39.97
C GLU A 293 9.56 -7.97 -40.07
N ASP A 294 9.17 -7.57 -41.29
CA ASP A 294 8.39 -6.34 -41.56
C ASP A 294 7.07 -6.24 -40.76
N ASN A 295 6.43 -7.39 -40.48
CA ASN A 295 5.17 -7.45 -39.73
C ASN A 295 5.36 -7.60 -38.21
N HIS A 296 6.60 -7.56 -37.71
CA HIS A 296 6.88 -7.73 -36.29
C HIS A 296 6.31 -6.55 -35.47
N PRO A 297 5.74 -6.78 -34.27
CA PRO A 297 5.20 -5.73 -33.39
C PRO A 297 6.19 -4.63 -32.95
N PHE A 298 7.45 -4.73 -33.37
CA PHE A 298 8.50 -3.73 -33.16
C PHE A 298 8.34 -2.56 -34.15
N PHE A 299 7.84 -2.82 -35.35
CA PHE A 299 7.62 -1.80 -36.40
C PHE A 299 6.18 -1.27 -36.44
N ASP A 300 5.27 -1.86 -35.66
CA ASP A 300 3.87 -1.47 -35.59
C ASP A 300 3.65 -0.33 -34.57
N SER A 301 3.26 0.85 -35.03
CA SER A 301 3.03 2.01 -34.15
C SER A 301 1.81 1.85 -33.24
N GLU A 302 0.89 0.94 -33.54
CA GLU A 302 -0.23 0.59 -32.65
C GLU A 302 0.15 -0.44 -31.58
N SER A 303 1.35 -1.03 -31.69
CA SER A 303 1.85 -2.01 -30.74
C SER A 303 2.36 -1.33 -29.47
N PRO A 304 2.05 -1.86 -28.27
CA PRO A 304 2.71 -1.42 -27.04
C PRO A 304 4.20 -1.74 -27.05
N TYR A 305 4.72 -2.49 -28.02
CA TYR A 305 6.13 -2.82 -28.18
C TYR A 305 6.80 -2.10 -29.36
N PHE A 306 6.17 -1.05 -29.90
CA PHE A 306 6.77 -0.23 -30.95
C PHE A 306 8.16 0.28 -30.55
N GLY A 307 9.17 -0.01 -31.38
CA GLY A 307 10.56 0.38 -31.17
C GLY A 307 11.27 -0.26 -29.97
N ARG A 308 10.68 -1.28 -29.32
CA ARG A 308 11.25 -1.90 -28.12
C ARG A 308 11.06 -3.41 -28.04
N ILE A 309 12.06 -4.09 -27.47
CA ILE A 309 12.00 -5.53 -27.19
C ILE A 309 11.70 -5.73 -25.70
N PRO A 310 10.55 -6.30 -25.31
CA PRO A 310 10.25 -6.58 -23.92
C PRO A 310 11.10 -7.76 -23.40
N VAL A 311 11.22 -7.87 -22.08
CA VAL A 311 11.65 -9.14 -21.47
C VAL A 311 10.63 -10.24 -21.74
N THR A 312 11.03 -11.51 -21.69
CA THR A 312 10.09 -12.62 -21.87
C THR A 312 9.09 -12.71 -20.71
N PRO A 313 7.90 -13.33 -20.87
CA PRO A 313 6.95 -13.47 -19.76
C PRO A 313 7.54 -14.22 -18.55
N MET A 314 8.44 -15.18 -18.78
CA MET A 314 9.17 -15.88 -17.72
C MET A 314 10.10 -14.93 -16.96
N MET A 315 10.88 -14.12 -17.67
CA MET A 315 11.77 -13.13 -17.06
C MET A 315 11.00 -12.06 -16.28
N ASP A 316 9.88 -11.58 -16.84
CA ASP A 316 8.99 -10.61 -16.19
C ASP A 316 8.53 -11.12 -14.81
N GLN A 317 8.03 -12.36 -14.77
CA GLN A 317 7.64 -13.00 -13.50
C GLN A 317 8.84 -13.18 -12.55
N GLN A 318 10.01 -13.57 -13.05
CA GLN A 318 11.20 -13.74 -12.22
C GLN A 318 11.66 -12.39 -11.61
N LEU A 319 11.69 -11.32 -12.40
CA LEU A 319 12.06 -9.97 -11.96
C LEU A 319 11.08 -9.46 -10.90
N ASP A 320 9.77 -9.55 -11.16
CA ASP A 320 8.74 -9.17 -10.18
C ASP A 320 8.97 -9.88 -8.84
N GLN A 321 9.14 -11.20 -8.87
CA GLN A 321 9.33 -12.00 -7.66
C GLN A 321 10.66 -11.68 -6.94
N VAL A 322 11.74 -11.41 -7.68
CA VAL A 322 13.02 -10.98 -7.11
C VAL A 322 12.84 -9.64 -6.41
N VAL A 323 12.28 -8.62 -7.08
CA VAL A 323 12.05 -7.29 -6.50
C VAL A 323 11.17 -7.39 -5.25
N ILE A 324 10.05 -8.13 -5.33
CA ILE A 324 9.11 -8.30 -4.22
C ILE A 324 9.79 -8.91 -3.00
N LYS A 325 10.49 -10.03 -3.17
CA LYS A 325 11.05 -10.80 -2.05
C LYS A 325 12.30 -10.16 -1.46
N THR A 326 13.15 -9.59 -2.30
CA THR A 326 14.49 -9.17 -1.89
C THR A 326 14.56 -7.70 -1.48
N ALA A 327 13.64 -6.86 -1.98
CA ALA A 327 13.59 -5.43 -1.67
C ALA A 327 12.28 -5.03 -1.00
N LEU A 328 11.14 -5.19 -1.67
CA LEU A 328 9.86 -4.62 -1.21
C LEU A 328 9.38 -5.19 0.14
N LEU A 329 9.40 -6.50 0.34
CA LEU A 329 8.98 -7.12 1.61
C LEU A 329 9.86 -6.71 2.81
N PRO A 330 11.21 -6.74 2.71
CA PRO A 330 12.08 -6.17 3.75
C PRO A 330 11.83 -4.68 4.01
N LEU A 331 11.79 -3.86 2.97
CA LEU A 331 11.59 -2.40 3.07
C LEU A 331 10.23 -2.08 3.71
N LYS A 332 9.15 -2.78 3.34
CA LYS A 332 7.83 -2.65 3.98
C LYS A 332 7.93 -2.81 5.49
N ARG A 333 8.57 -3.90 5.95
CA ARG A 333 8.69 -4.18 7.39
C ARG A 333 9.51 -3.09 8.10
N SER A 334 10.56 -2.59 7.46
CA SER A 334 11.40 -1.53 8.02
C SER A 334 10.64 -0.20 8.12
N VAL A 335 10.11 0.28 6.99
CA VAL A 335 9.36 1.54 6.89
C VAL A 335 8.17 1.54 7.85
N GLN A 336 7.35 0.47 7.86
CA GLN A 336 6.19 0.40 8.75
C GLN A 336 6.58 0.39 10.24
N ARG A 337 7.69 -0.28 10.59
CA ARG A 337 8.19 -0.30 11.97
C ARG A 337 8.70 1.08 12.40
N SER A 338 9.53 1.70 11.55
CA SER A 338 10.12 3.01 11.79
C SER A 338 9.06 4.11 11.86
N LEU A 339 8.14 4.16 10.90
CA LEU A 339 7.03 5.12 10.89
C LEU A 339 6.12 4.95 12.12
N ARG A 340 5.78 3.70 12.47
CA ARG A 340 5.00 3.41 13.69
C ARG A 340 5.73 3.90 14.95
N SER A 341 7.03 3.65 15.05
CA SER A 341 7.82 4.10 16.19
C SER A 341 7.82 5.62 16.33
N LEU A 342 7.95 6.36 15.22
CA LEU A 342 7.89 7.83 15.24
C LEU A 342 6.53 8.34 15.69
N ILE A 343 5.44 7.76 15.17
CA ILE A 343 4.06 8.11 15.53
C ILE A 343 3.78 7.80 17.00
N GLU A 344 4.16 6.62 17.49
CA GLU A 344 3.92 6.21 18.88
C GLU A 344 4.78 6.97 19.89
N ALA A 345 5.93 7.50 19.48
CA ALA A 345 6.75 8.37 20.31
C ALA A 345 6.05 9.71 20.60
N ASN A 346 5.17 10.16 19.70
CA ASN A 346 4.35 11.38 19.84
C ASN A 346 5.16 12.61 20.29
N LYS A 347 6.37 12.76 19.74
CA LYS A 347 7.24 13.92 19.97
C LYS A 347 6.95 14.99 18.91
N PRO A 348 6.96 16.28 19.28
CA PRO A 348 6.75 17.37 18.32
C PRO A 348 7.72 17.24 17.15
N ASP A 349 9.02 17.13 17.40
CA ASP A 349 10.11 17.09 16.40
C ASP A 349 9.97 16.00 15.32
N HIS A 350 9.15 14.97 15.52
CA HIS A 350 8.96 13.90 14.54
C HIS A 350 7.95 14.27 13.44
N TRP A 351 7.15 15.31 13.64
CA TRP A 351 6.01 15.62 12.77
C TRP A 351 6.40 15.78 11.31
N PHE A 352 7.55 16.43 11.05
CA PHE A 352 8.02 16.74 9.71
C PHE A 352 8.50 15.50 8.96
N THR A 353 9.23 14.61 9.64
CA THR A 353 9.61 13.31 9.06
C THR A 353 8.38 12.43 8.80
N ILE A 354 7.40 12.44 9.70
CA ILE A 354 6.12 11.71 9.52
C ILE A 354 5.37 12.26 8.31
N TYR A 355 5.30 13.59 8.17
CA TYR A 355 4.71 14.29 7.02
C TYR A 355 5.34 13.81 5.70
N LEU A 356 6.66 13.95 5.55
CA LEU A 356 7.37 13.60 4.32
C LEU A 356 7.23 12.11 3.99
N CYS A 357 7.30 11.23 5.00
CA CYS A 357 7.13 9.80 4.81
C CYS A 357 5.70 9.46 4.31
N ILE A 358 4.66 10.01 4.94
CA ILE A 358 3.27 9.78 4.53
C ILE A 358 3.02 10.36 3.14
N PHE A 359 3.60 11.53 2.81
CA PHE A 359 3.50 12.14 1.49
C PHE A 359 4.00 11.17 0.39
N VAL A 360 5.20 10.61 0.55
CA VAL A 360 5.77 9.64 -0.42
C VAL A 360 4.90 8.39 -0.52
N LEU A 361 4.39 7.87 0.60
CA LEU A 361 3.53 6.68 0.60
C LEU A 361 2.17 6.92 -0.07
N LEU A 362 1.57 8.10 0.11
CA LEU A 362 0.31 8.47 -0.57
C LEU A 362 0.54 8.65 -2.07
N SER A 363 1.62 9.34 -2.46
CA SER A 363 2.02 9.44 -3.87
C SER A 363 2.26 8.06 -4.49
N ASN A 364 2.82 7.11 -3.73
CA ASN A 364 2.99 5.73 -4.20
C ASN A 364 1.66 5.07 -4.57
N TYR A 365 0.59 5.30 -3.79
CA TYR A 365 -0.73 4.77 -4.10
C TYR A 365 -1.38 5.41 -5.32
N GLU A 366 -1.20 6.73 -5.51
CA GLU A 366 -1.71 7.42 -6.72
C GLU A 366 -1.09 6.80 -7.98
N ILE A 367 0.24 6.61 -7.98
CA ILE A 367 0.95 6.00 -9.11
C ILE A 367 0.54 4.55 -9.33
N ALA A 368 0.44 3.76 -8.26
CA ALA A 368 0.02 2.35 -8.37
C ALA A 368 -1.43 2.23 -8.90
N THR A 369 -2.30 3.16 -8.52
CA THR A 369 -3.69 3.23 -9.00
C THR A 369 -3.75 3.66 -10.47
N GLN A 370 -2.91 4.62 -10.88
CA GLN A 370 -2.74 5.02 -12.27
C GLN A 370 -2.26 3.86 -13.13
N HIS A 371 -1.30 3.08 -12.63
CA HIS A 371 -0.81 1.89 -13.31
C HIS A 371 -1.93 0.85 -13.51
N ASP A 372 -2.69 0.54 -12.46
CA ASP A 372 -3.79 -0.44 -12.51
C ASP A 372 -4.90 -0.01 -13.50
N ARG A 373 -5.23 1.30 -13.54
CA ARG A 373 -6.12 1.86 -14.56
C ARG A 373 -5.56 1.71 -15.96
N GLY A 374 -4.28 2.02 -16.16
CA GLY A 374 -3.61 1.86 -17.45
C GLY A 374 -3.61 0.40 -17.92
N TYR A 375 -3.50 -0.54 -16.98
CA TYR A 375 -3.64 -1.96 -17.24
C TYR A 375 -5.06 -2.32 -17.69
N ALA A 376 -6.09 -1.86 -16.97
CA ALA A 376 -7.49 -2.12 -17.34
C ALA A 376 -7.81 -1.63 -18.76
N ILE A 377 -7.34 -0.42 -19.12
CA ILE A 377 -7.49 0.14 -20.46
C ILE A 377 -6.77 -0.72 -21.51
N ARG A 378 -5.51 -1.11 -21.25
CA ARG A 378 -4.69 -1.90 -22.18
C ARG A 378 -5.32 -3.25 -22.54
N TYR A 379 -5.98 -3.88 -21.56
CA TYR A 379 -6.65 -5.17 -21.74
C TYR A 379 -8.14 -5.04 -22.04
N SER A 380 -8.62 -3.81 -22.30
CA SER A 380 -10.03 -3.50 -22.59
C SER A 380 -10.99 -4.12 -21.59
N LEU A 381 -10.62 -4.09 -20.30
CA LEU A 381 -11.50 -4.54 -19.22
C LEU A 381 -12.72 -3.62 -19.15
N GLN A 382 -13.88 -4.20 -18.85
CA GLN A 382 -15.13 -3.42 -18.69
C GLN A 382 -15.07 -2.52 -17.46
N GLU A 383 -14.29 -2.93 -16.45
CA GLU A 383 -14.13 -2.22 -15.21
C GLU A 383 -13.11 -1.07 -15.31
N ARG A 384 -13.28 -0.03 -14.46
CA ARG A 384 -12.37 1.13 -14.40
C ARG A 384 -10.93 0.74 -14.03
N PHE A 385 -10.81 -0.35 -13.28
CA PHE A 385 -9.58 -0.86 -12.65
C PHE A 385 -9.51 -2.38 -12.78
N ALA A 386 -8.30 -2.93 -12.77
CA ALA A 386 -8.04 -4.35 -12.91
C ALA A 386 -8.06 -5.10 -11.56
N ASN A 387 -7.75 -4.43 -10.44
CA ASN A 387 -7.65 -5.07 -9.13
C ASN A 387 -8.32 -4.28 -8.00
N TYR A 388 -9.64 -4.42 -7.88
CA TYR A 388 -10.43 -3.78 -6.82
C TYR A 388 -10.00 -4.16 -5.39
N PRO A 389 -9.74 -5.45 -5.06
CA PRO A 389 -9.29 -5.80 -3.71
C PRO A 389 -7.99 -5.09 -3.31
N LEU A 390 -7.04 -4.95 -4.23
CA LEU A 390 -5.79 -4.21 -3.99
C LEU A 390 -6.08 -2.72 -3.77
N LEU A 391 -6.92 -2.12 -4.60
CA LEU A 391 -7.28 -0.69 -4.51
C LEU A 391 -8.04 -0.36 -3.23
N GLN A 392 -8.96 -1.22 -2.79
CA GLN A 392 -9.62 -1.11 -1.49
C GLN A 392 -8.59 -1.18 -0.35
N GLY A 393 -7.58 -2.02 -0.49
CA GLY A 393 -6.42 -2.08 0.40
C GLY A 393 -5.65 -0.76 0.45
N PHE A 394 -5.32 -0.17 -0.70
CA PHE A 394 -4.65 1.13 -0.80
C PHE A 394 -5.49 2.27 -0.22
N HIS A 395 -6.79 2.30 -0.51
CA HIS A 395 -7.71 3.28 0.06
C HIS A 395 -7.82 3.19 1.58
N THR A 396 -7.96 1.97 2.11
CA THR A 396 -7.94 1.73 3.56
C THR A 396 -6.59 2.15 4.16
N GLY A 397 -5.49 1.88 3.45
CA GLY A 397 -4.16 2.32 3.81
C GLY A 397 -4.02 3.84 3.86
N ALA A 398 -4.51 4.54 2.83
CA ALA A 398 -4.49 5.99 2.72
C ALA A 398 -5.29 6.63 3.85
N LYS A 399 -6.52 6.18 4.07
CA LYS A 399 -7.37 6.61 5.20
C LYS A 399 -6.67 6.42 6.54
N THR A 400 -6.00 5.29 6.73
CA THR A 400 -5.27 4.99 7.96
C THR A 400 -4.09 5.95 8.16
N MET A 401 -3.27 6.18 7.13
CA MET A 401 -2.13 7.10 7.20
C MET A 401 -2.58 8.54 7.42
N LEU A 402 -3.58 9.01 6.68
CA LEU A 402 -4.17 10.34 6.85
C LEU A 402 -4.75 10.52 8.26
N ALA A 403 -5.47 9.53 8.79
CA ALA A 403 -6.01 9.61 10.14
C ALA A 403 -4.92 9.70 11.22
N HIS A 404 -3.83 8.95 11.06
CA HIS A 404 -2.68 9.04 11.96
C HIS A 404 -2.00 10.41 11.85
N PHE A 405 -1.80 10.91 10.63
CA PHE A 405 -1.25 12.24 10.38
C PHE A 405 -2.08 13.33 11.04
N HIS A 406 -3.39 13.37 10.75
CA HIS A 406 -4.33 14.36 11.29
C HIS A 406 -4.45 14.24 12.81
N TYR A 407 -4.34 13.04 13.37
CA TYR A 407 -4.33 12.89 14.83
C TYR A 407 -3.08 13.52 15.46
N CYS A 408 -1.90 13.22 14.92
CA CYS A 408 -0.62 13.71 15.44
C CYS A 408 -0.45 15.22 15.23
N ASN A 409 -0.99 15.76 14.13
CA ASN A 409 -0.81 17.15 13.72
C ASN A 409 -2.03 18.05 13.96
N LYS A 410 -3.00 17.56 14.77
CA LYS A 410 -4.24 18.29 15.10
C LYS A 410 -4.96 18.77 13.84
N GLY A 411 -5.35 17.82 12.99
CA GLY A 411 -5.76 18.05 11.61
C GLY A 411 -4.54 18.36 10.74
N GLY A 412 -4.61 19.44 9.97
CA GLY A 412 -3.51 19.96 9.18
C GLY A 412 -2.88 21.24 9.75
N THR A 413 -2.77 21.38 11.07
CA THR A 413 -2.32 22.64 11.72
C THR A 413 -1.01 23.19 11.09
N PRO A 414 0.04 22.39 10.83
CA PRO A 414 1.28 22.90 10.25
C PRO A 414 1.12 23.65 8.92
N PHE A 415 0.08 23.34 8.14
CA PHE A 415 -0.20 23.98 6.84
C PHE A 415 -1.03 25.26 6.95
N GLN A 416 -1.50 25.59 8.15
CA GLN A 416 -2.29 26.80 8.43
C GLN A 416 -1.46 27.88 9.16
N LEU A 417 -0.27 27.53 9.63
CA LEU A 417 0.59 28.43 10.39
C LEU A 417 1.23 29.47 9.48
N ASP A 418 1.42 30.68 10.01
CA ASP A 418 2.30 31.66 9.40
C ASP A 418 3.75 31.38 9.81
N TRP A 419 4.48 30.79 8.86
CA TRP A 419 5.89 30.48 9.01
C TRP A 419 6.79 31.72 8.90
N SER A 420 6.25 32.89 8.54
CA SER A 420 7.02 34.11 8.26
C SER A 420 7.61 34.77 9.49
N ASN A 421 6.92 34.77 10.64
CA ASN A 421 7.30 35.66 11.75
C ASN A 421 6.85 35.21 13.17
N THR A 422 6.66 33.91 13.41
CA THR A 422 6.21 33.45 14.74
C THR A 422 7.29 32.63 15.46
N PRO A 423 8.08 33.22 16.39
CA PRO A 423 9.10 32.51 17.16
C PRO A 423 8.57 31.24 17.85
N ALA A 424 7.34 31.30 18.38
CA ALA A 424 6.69 30.16 19.03
C ALA A 424 6.38 28.99 18.06
N VAL A 425 6.13 29.26 16.77
CA VAL A 425 5.92 28.21 15.75
C VAL A 425 7.24 27.56 15.38
N VAL A 426 8.29 28.37 15.21
CA VAL A 426 9.64 27.89 14.88
C VAL A 426 10.20 27.04 16.03
N GLU A 427 10.02 27.50 17.26
CA GLU A 427 10.44 26.77 18.47
C GLU A 427 9.65 25.47 18.66
N TRP A 428 8.33 25.49 18.43
CA TRP A 428 7.50 24.27 18.51
C TRP A 428 7.85 23.25 17.42
N ALA A 429 8.14 23.70 16.20
CA ALA A 429 8.35 22.83 15.06
C ALA A 429 9.74 22.18 15.03
N ASN A 430 10.71 22.74 15.76
CA ASN A 430 12.12 22.33 15.82
C ASN A 430 12.72 22.03 14.43
N LEU A 431 12.52 22.97 13.49
CA LEU A 431 12.94 22.85 12.10
C LEU A 431 14.18 23.69 11.79
N GLY A 432 15.00 23.21 10.85
CA GLY A 432 16.12 23.98 10.29
C GLY A 432 15.65 25.10 9.35
N SER A 433 16.56 26.03 9.00
CA SER A 433 16.29 27.17 8.12
C SER A 433 15.65 26.76 6.79
N ASP A 434 16.17 25.69 6.18
CA ASP A 434 15.76 25.23 4.86
C ASP A 434 14.38 24.58 4.89
N GLN A 435 14.06 23.89 5.99
CA GLN A 435 12.75 23.28 6.23
C GLN A 435 11.70 24.36 6.48
N ILE A 436 12.04 25.42 7.22
CA ILE A 436 11.17 26.59 7.43
C ILE A 436 10.90 27.30 6.10
N ALA A 437 11.94 27.52 5.29
CA ALA A 437 11.80 28.15 3.97
C ALA A 437 10.88 27.33 3.05
N TYR A 438 11.04 26.00 3.04
CA TYR A 438 10.14 25.10 2.33
C TYR A 438 8.70 25.17 2.84
N MET A 439 8.49 25.21 4.16
CA MET A 439 7.13 25.30 4.71
C MET A 439 6.43 26.61 4.33
N LYS A 440 7.15 27.74 4.30
CA LYS A 440 6.63 29.03 3.79
C LYS A 440 6.14 28.88 2.35
N ASP A 441 7.02 28.41 1.49
CA ASP A 441 6.76 28.26 0.06
C ASP A 441 5.63 27.24 -0.23
N LEU A 442 5.59 26.13 0.52
CA LEU A 442 4.51 25.15 0.43
C LEU A 442 3.15 25.76 0.81
N VAL A 443 3.08 26.48 1.93
CA VAL A 443 1.83 27.09 2.40
C VAL A 443 1.34 28.15 1.41
N ASP A 444 2.23 28.94 0.83
CA ASP A 444 1.86 29.93 -0.18
C ASP A 444 1.41 29.29 -1.49
N THR A 445 2.06 28.20 -1.93
CA THR A 445 1.63 27.41 -3.08
C THR A 445 0.24 26.79 -2.83
N LEU A 446 -0.01 26.23 -1.65
CA LEU A 446 -1.31 25.66 -1.28
C LEU A 446 -2.43 26.70 -1.28
N LYS A 447 -2.16 27.96 -0.90
CA LYS A 447 -3.15 29.05 -0.98
C LYS A 447 -3.53 29.34 -2.43
N GLN A 448 -2.57 29.28 -3.35
CA GLN A 448 -2.78 29.52 -4.78
C GLN A 448 -3.58 28.36 -5.42
N GLU A 449 -3.23 27.10 -5.10
CA GLU A 449 -3.84 25.89 -5.68
C GLU A 449 -5.11 25.40 -4.91
N CYS A 450 -5.61 26.16 -3.93
CA CYS A 450 -6.65 25.72 -3.00
C CYS A 450 -7.96 25.28 -3.67
N GLN A 451 -8.36 25.92 -4.77
CA GLN A 451 -9.59 25.58 -5.50
C GLN A 451 -9.45 24.25 -6.25
N ASP A 452 -8.30 24.03 -6.89
CA ASP A 452 -8.01 22.81 -7.64
C ASP A 452 -8.03 21.59 -6.71
N TYR A 453 -7.44 21.72 -5.53
CA TYR A 453 -7.43 20.67 -4.51
C TYR A 453 -8.83 20.32 -3.98
N LYS A 454 -9.69 21.33 -3.77
CA LYS A 454 -11.09 21.11 -3.38
C LYS A 454 -11.91 20.41 -4.47
N GLN A 455 -11.67 20.77 -5.73
CA GLN A 455 -12.32 20.13 -6.86
C GLN A 455 -11.84 18.69 -7.04
N LEU A 456 -10.53 18.47 -6.94
CA LEU A 456 -9.90 17.16 -7.07
C LEU A 456 -10.45 16.18 -6.02
N LYS A 457 -10.58 16.63 -4.77
CA LYS A 457 -11.17 15.85 -3.68
C LYS A 457 -12.58 15.33 -4.04
N ARG A 458 -13.41 16.16 -4.67
CA ARG A 458 -14.79 15.78 -5.10
C ARG A 458 -14.83 14.89 -6.33
N SER A 459 -13.76 14.83 -7.11
CA SER A 459 -13.74 14.16 -8.43
C SER A 459 -13.75 12.63 -8.38
N ARG A 460 -13.37 12.01 -7.25
CA ARG A 460 -13.12 10.56 -7.15
C ARG A 460 -12.13 10.05 -8.21
N ALA A 461 -11.16 10.89 -8.58
CA ALA A 461 -10.09 10.57 -9.52
C ALA A 461 -8.87 10.03 -8.76
N TYR A 462 -9.00 8.81 -8.23
CA TYR A 462 -8.00 8.14 -7.38
C TYR A 462 -6.63 7.96 -8.05
N GLU A 463 -6.62 7.93 -9.39
CA GLU A 463 -5.44 7.81 -10.26
C GLU A 463 -4.74 9.13 -10.59
N VAL A 464 -5.31 10.26 -10.19
CA VAL A 464 -4.79 11.59 -10.54
C VAL A 464 -3.83 12.06 -9.45
N ASP A 465 -2.67 12.54 -9.89
CA ASP A 465 -1.66 13.14 -9.02
C ASP A 465 -2.27 14.23 -8.14
N GLY A 466 -2.04 14.13 -6.84
CA GLY A 466 -2.55 15.08 -5.87
C GLY A 466 -3.90 14.72 -5.25
N TYR A 467 -4.62 13.70 -5.73
CA TYR A 467 -5.93 13.34 -5.18
C TYR A 467 -5.85 12.92 -3.70
N LEU A 468 -5.01 11.95 -3.36
CA LEU A 468 -4.78 11.51 -1.99
C LEU A 468 -3.97 12.55 -1.21
N LEU A 469 -3.01 13.22 -1.87
CA LEU A 469 -2.22 14.27 -1.24
C LEU A 469 -3.09 15.46 -0.83
N SER A 470 -4.16 15.77 -1.57
CA SER A 470 -5.05 16.88 -1.22
C SER A 470 -5.71 16.73 0.14
N GLN A 471 -5.93 15.49 0.56
CA GLN A 471 -6.55 15.16 1.84
C GLN A 471 -5.57 15.31 3.02
N LEU A 472 -4.26 15.35 2.74
CA LEU A 472 -3.21 15.62 3.73
C LEU A 472 -3.27 17.08 4.18
N PHE A 473 -3.54 17.99 3.23
CA PHE A 473 -3.59 19.43 3.44
C PHE A 473 -4.95 19.95 3.92
N ASP A 474 -5.90 19.04 4.14
CA ASP A 474 -7.23 19.40 4.62
C ASP A 474 -7.14 20.02 6.02
N SER A 475 -7.56 21.28 6.10
CA SER A 475 -7.52 22.11 7.30
C SER A 475 -8.78 21.99 8.15
N SER A 476 -9.80 21.24 7.71
CA SER A 476 -11.04 21.09 8.45
C SER A 476 -10.82 20.45 9.82
N SER A 477 -11.39 21.07 10.87
CA SER A 477 -11.42 20.54 12.23
C SER A 477 -12.20 19.21 12.36
N GLU A 478 -12.91 18.86 11.29
CA GLU A 478 -13.69 17.65 11.10
C GLU A 478 -13.20 16.90 9.85
N TRP A 479 -11.88 16.67 9.71
CA TRP A 479 -11.40 15.74 8.68
C TRP A 479 -12.13 14.41 8.85
N GLN A 480 -12.88 14.04 7.81
CA GLN A 480 -13.54 12.75 7.72
C GLN A 480 -12.90 11.95 6.59
N PRO A 481 -12.65 10.65 6.80
CA PRO A 481 -12.21 9.79 5.73
C PRO A 481 -13.30 9.77 4.65
N GLU A 482 -12.99 10.26 3.45
CA GLU A 482 -13.96 10.22 2.36
C GLU A 482 -14.37 8.78 2.04
N HIS A 483 -15.57 8.62 1.47
CA HIS A 483 -15.98 7.38 0.83
C HIS A 483 -15.13 7.14 -0.42
N MET A 484 -13.92 6.61 -0.22
CA MET A 484 -13.10 5.97 -1.25
C MET A 484 -13.60 4.53 -1.45
N LEU A 485 -13.58 4.06 -2.71
CA LEU A 485 -14.15 2.80 -3.27
C LEU A 485 -14.47 1.66 -2.29
#